data_AF-A0A1B8NXF8-F1
#
_entry.id   AF-A0A1B8NXF8-F1
#
_cell.length_a   1.000
_cell.length_b   1.000
_cell.length_c   1.000
_cell.angle_alpha   90.00
_cell.angle_beta   90.00
_cell.angle_gamma   90.00
#
_symmetry.space_group_name_H-M   'P 1'
#
loop_
_entity.id
_entity.type
_entity.pdbx_description
1 polymer ?
#
loop_
_entity_poly.entity_id
_entity_poly.type
_entity_poly.pdbx_seq_one_letter_code
_entity_poly.pdbx_strand_id
1 'polypeptide(L)'
;MRRFKDWSIPAVTAGFVAVLVSYAGPLAIFFQAAQSADVSPAMMTSWVWAISIGAAVSGIGLSLWLRVPVVTAWSAPGTALLVTLFPELSINEAVGAYLTAAAVILVIGVTGSSTASSRRSRRASLVP
;
A
#
# COMPACT_ATOMS: atom_id res chain seq x y z
N MET A 1 -28.99 8.76 10.48
CA MET A 1 -27.89 8.79 9.49
C MET A 1 -27.45 10.24 9.26
N ARG A 2 -26.36 10.69 9.89
CA ARG A 2 -25.74 12.02 9.65
C ARG A 2 -24.35 11.79 9.03
N ARG A 3 -24.29 11.43 7.74
CA ARG A 3 -23.00 11.15 7.04
C ARG A 3 -22.33 12.39 6.44
N PHE A 4 -23.03 13.50 6.36
CA PHE A 4 -22.55 14.73 5.69
C PHE A 4 -22.20 15.87 6.66
N LYS A 5 -22.22 15.61 7.97
CA LYS A 5 -21.93 16.64 8.98
C LYS A 5 -20.43 16.82 9.28
N ASP A 6 -19.61 15.87 8.84
CA ASP A 6 -18.15 15.88 9.04
C ASP A 6 -17.39 16.45 7.82
N TRP A 7 -18.11 16.90 6.78
CA TRP A 7 -17.58 17.73 5.69
C TRP A 7 -17.27 19.14 6.22
N SER A 8 -16.23 19.20 7.05
CA SER A 8 -15.64 20.45 7.49
C SER A 8 -14.37 20.68 6.67
N ILE A 9 -14.07 21.94 6.35
CA ILE A 9 -12.81 22.33 5.69
C ILE A 9 -11.58 21.67 6.38
N PRO A 10 -11.50 21.61 7.73
CA PRO A 10 -10.43 20.90 8.44
C PRO A 10 -10.32 19.40 8.11
N ALA A 11 -11.43 18.70 7.91
CA ALA A 11 -11.40 17.27 7.58
C ALA A 11 -10.82 17.03 6.18
N VAL A 12 -11.17 17.90 5.22
CA VAL A 12 -10.65 17.84 3.85
C VAL A 12 -9.15 18.17 3.83
N THR A 13 -8.74 19.23 4.53
CA THR A 13 -7.32 19.61 4.58
C THR A 13 -6.49 18.57 5.32
N ALA A 14 -6.98 18.00 6.42
CA ALA A 14 -6.31 16.91 7.12
C ALA A 14 -6.16 15.66 6.24
N GLY A 15 -7.21 15.29 5.49
CA GLY A 15 -7.15 14.20 4.52
C GLY A 15 -6.13 14.47 3.40
N PHE A 16 -6.11 15.70 2.87
CA PHE A 16 -5.15 16.10 1.85
C PHE A 16 -3.70 16.05 2.33
N VAL A 17 -3.42 16.60 3.52
CA VAL A 17 -2.08 16.54 4.13
C VAL A 17 -1.67 15.09 4.41
N ALA A 18 -2.59 14.26 4.91
CA ALA A 18 -2.32 12.84 5.12
C ALA A 18 -1.92 12.12 3.81
N VAL A 19 -2.58 12.44 2.69
CA VAL A 19 -2.20 11.91 1.37
C VAL A 19 -0.81 12.40 0.96
N LEU A 20 -0.54 13.70 1.06
CA LEU A 20 0.78 14.26 0.68
C LEU A 20 1.93 13.64 1.47
N VAL A 21 1.77 13.53 2.80
CA VAL A 21 2.77 12.93 3.68
C VAL A 21 2.94 11.44 3.38
N SER A 22 1.84 10.72 3.15
CA SER A 22 1.89 9.31 2.75
C SER A 22 2.56 9.09 1.39
N TYR A 23 2.50 10.07 0.49
CA TYR A 23 3.08 9.97 -0.85
C TYR A 23 4.58 10.28 -0.83
N ALA A 24 5.01 11.30 -0.08
CA ALA A 24 6.36 11.85 -0.13
C ALA A 24 7.47 10.81 0.19
N GLY A 25 7.30 10.04 1.27
CA GLY A 25 8.33 9.09 1.71
C GLY A 25 8.58 7.95 0.71
N PRO A 26 7.56 7.13 0.39
CA PRO A 26 7.69 6.00 -0.53
C PRO A 26 8.08 6.41 -1.95
N LEU A 27 7.60 7.55 -2.44
CA LEU A 27 7.87 8.00 -3.82
C LEU A 27 9.36 8.30 -4.04
N ALA A 28 10.04 8.88 -3.04
CA ALA A 28 11.47 9.15 -3.12
C ALA A 28 12.30 7.87 -3.32
N ILE A 29 11.96 6.81 -2.58
CA ILE A 29 12.62 5.49 -2.73
C ILE A 29 12.31 4.89 -4.09
N PHE A 30 11.08 5.03 -4.60
CA PHE A 30 10.72 4.59 -5.95
C PHE A 30 11.52 5.28 -7.05
N PHE A 31 11.72 6.60 -6.96
CA PHE A 31 12.57 7.33 -7.90
C PHE A 31 14.01 6.84 -7.86
N GLN A 32 14.54 6.59 -6.67
CA GLN A 32 15.89 6.05 -6.51
C GLN A 32 16.01 4.65 -7.15
N ALA A 33 15.03 3.78 -6.91
CA ALA A 33 14.98 2.44 -7.48
C ALA A 33 14.86 2.49 -9.02
N ALA A 34 14.01 3.36 -9.54
CA ALA A 34 13.83 3.57 -10.98
C ALA A 34 15.12 4.07 -11.66
N GLN A 35 15.85 4.98 -11.02
CA GLN A 35 17.15 5.45 -11.51
C GLN A 35 18.20 4.34 -11.52
N SER A 36 18.25 3.50 -10.47
CA SER A 36 19.18 2.37 -10.42
C SER A 36 18.89 1.28 -11.47
N ALA A 37 17.66 1.23 -11.98
CA ALA A 37 17.20 0.26 -12.97
C ALA A 37 17.12 0.84 -14.40
N ASP A 38 17.63 2.06 -14.61
CA ASP A 38 17.57 2.80 -15.89
C ASP A 38 16.16 2.85 -16.52
N VAL A 39 15.15 3.01 -15.66
CA VAL A 39 13.73 2.98 -16.07
C VAL A 39 13.35 4.27 -16.79
N SER A 40 12.67 4.12 -17.93
CA SER A 40 12.23 5.28 -18.72
C SER A 40 11.22 6.16 -17.94
N PRO A 41 11.20 7.49 -18.19
CA PRO A 41 10.24 8.40 -17.55
C PRO A 41 8.77 8.04 -17.79
N ALA A 42 8.46 7.48 -18.97
CA ALA A 42 7.12 7.03 -19.31
C ALA A 42 6.69 5.84 -18.41
N MET A 43 7.59 4.89 -18.18
CA MET A 43 7.34 3.76 -17.28
C MET A 43 7.18 4.23 -15.84
N MET A 44 8.04 5.14 -15.36
CA MET A 44 7.90 5.71 -14.01
C MET A 44 6.54 6.42 -13.82
N THR A 45 6.10 7.17 -14.84
CA THR A 45 4.78 7.83 -14.81
C THR A 45 3.65 6.81 -14.75
N SER A 46 3.76 5.69 -15.46
CA SER A 46 2.78 4.60 -15.41
C SER A 46 2.66 3.98 -14.01
N TRP A 47 3.78 3.84 -13.28
CA TRP A 47 3.80 3.31 -11.92
C TRP A 47 3.12 4.26 -10.94
N VAL A 48 3.49 5.54 -10.99
CA VAL A 48 2.88 6.60 -10.16
C VAL A 48 1.37 6.66 -10.41
N TRP A 49 0.94 6.57 -11.67
CA TRP A 49 -0.47 6.52 -12.04
C TRP A 49 -1.17 5.28 -11.48
N ALA A 50 -0.60 4.10 -11.67
CA ALA A 50 -1.18 2.84 -11.21
C ALA A 50 -1.35 2.80 -9.69
N ILE A 51 -0.36 3.29 -8.94
CA ILE A 51 -0.42 3.35 -7.47
C ILE A 51 -1.46 4.37 -7.01
N SER A 52 -1.51 5.55 -7.65
CA SER A 52 -2.49 6.59 -7.33
C SER A 52 -3.93 6.09 -7.50
N ILE A 53 -4.22 5.50 -8.66
CA ILE A 53 -5.55 4.96 -8.96
C ILE A 53 -5.84 3.75 -8.07
N GLY A 54 -4.87 2.85 -7.89
CA GLY A 54 -5.02 1.67 -7.05
C GLY A 54 -5.37 2.04 -5.61
N ALA A 55 -4.64 2.99 -5.00
CA ALA A 55 -4.91 3.47 -3.65
C ALA A 55 -6.24 4.22 -3.55
N ALA A 56 -6.58 5.07 -4.52
CA ALA A 56 -7.86 5.78 -4.52
C ALA A 56 -9.05 4.82 -4.61
N VAL A 57 -9.02 3.88 -5.55
CA VAL A 57 -10.11 2.91 -5.77
C VAL A 57 -10.25 1.97 -4.58
N SER A 58 -9.15 1.41 -4.08
CA SER A 58 -9.19 0.48 -2.93
C SER A 58 -9.54 1.18 -1.63
N GLY A 59 -8.98 2.37 -1.36
CA GLY A 59 -9.32 3.18 -0.20
C GLY A 59 -10.80 3.58 -0.17
N ILE A 60 -11.33 4.09 -1.29
CA ILE A 60 -12.76 4.44 -1.40
C ILE A 60 -13.62 3.18 -1.29
N GLY A 61 -13.32 2.14 -2.07
CA GLY A 61 -14.09 0.90 -2.10
C GLY A 61 -14.17 0.21 -0.74
N LEU A 62 -13.03 0.03 -0.06
CA LEU A 62 -12.97 -0.56 1.27
C LEU A 62 -13.64 0.33 2.32
N SER A 63 -13.46 1.65 2.23
CA SER A 63 -14.11 2.57 3.18
C SER A 63 -15.63 2.52 3.08
N LEU A 64 -16.16 2.43 1.86
CA LEU A 64 -17.59 2.30 1.61
C LEU A 64 -18.12 0.94 2.08
N TRP A 65 -17.37 -0.14 1.81
CA TRP A 65 -17.79 -1.49 2.15
C TRP A 65 -17.76 -1.77 3.66
N LEU A 66 -16.65 -1.42 4.32
CA LEU A 66 -16.43 -1.63 5.75
C LEU A 66 -17.06 -0.53 6.63
N ARG A 67 -17.57 0.56 6.01
CA ARG A 67 -18.14 1.73 6.69
C ARG A 67 -17.21 2.37 7.73
N VAL A 68 -15.91 2.26 7.52
CA VAL A 68 -14.85 2.87 8.35
C VAL A 68 -13.85 3.56 7.42
N PRO A 69 -13.17 4.64 7.84
CA PRO A 69 -12.16 5.28 7.01
C PRO A 69 -10.95 4.34 6.84
N VAL A 70 -10.77 3.81 5.63
CA VAL A 70 -9.64 2.95 5.25
C VAL A 70 -8.68 3.75 4.39
N VAL A 71 -7.43 3.85 4.84
CA VAL A 71 -6.33 4.44 4.08
C VAL A 71 -5.43 3.32 3.60
N THR A 72 -5.36 3.13 2.29
CA THR A 72 -4.42 2.19 1.68
C THR A 72 -3.07 2.88 1.53
N ALA A 73 -2.15 2.54 2.43
CA ALA A 73 -0.79 3.02 2.42
C ALA A 73 0.09 2.22 1.46
N TRP A 74 1.24 2.79 1.11
CA TRP A 74 2.28 2.12 0.34
C TRP A 74 2.97 1.06 1.21
N SER A 75 3.45 -0.03 0.59
CA SER A 75 4.29 -1.01 1.27
C SER A 75 5.73 -0.52 1.35
N ALA A 76 6.08 0.19 2.42
CA ALA A 76 7.46 0.62 2.68
C ALA A 76 8.52 -0.51 2.55
N PRO A 77 8.33 -1.72 3.13
CA PRO A 77 9.27 -2.81 2.93
C PRO A 77 9.32 -3.30 1.49
N GLY A 78 8.20 -3.24 0.75
CA GLY A 78 8.20 -3.52 -0.68
C GLY A 78 9.06 -2.52 -1.46
N THR A 79 8.85 -1.22 -1.22
CA THR A 79 9.63 -0.19 -1.92
C THR A 79 11.12 -0.31 -1.67
N ALA A 80 11.53 -0.65 -0.44
CA ALA A 80 12.93 -0.92 -0.11
C ALA A 80 13.48 -2.15 -0.85
N LEU A 81 12.68 -3.22 -0.98
CA LEU A 81 13.05 -4.43 -1.72
C LEU A 81 13.38 -4.10 -3.19
N LEU A 82 12.59 -3.23 -3.84
CA LEU A 82 12.82 -2.83 -5.24
C LEU A 82 14.24 -2.32 -5.48
N VAL A 83 14.74 -1.43 -4.62
CA VAL A 83 16.11 -0.88 -4.72
C VAL A 83 17.18 -1.99 -4.71
N THR A 84 16.95 -3.04 -3.92
CA THR A 84 17.91 -4.14 -3.77
C THR A 84 17.87 -5.17 -4.90
N LEU A 85 16.76 -5.28 -5.63
CA LEU A 85 16.55 -6.32 -6.64
C LEU A 85 17.05 -5.95 -8.05
N PHE A 86 17.15 -4.65 -8.34
CA PHE A 86 17.50 -4.18 -9.68
C PHE A 86 18.92 -4.44 -10.19
N PRO A 87 19.94 -4.75 -9.36
CA PRO A 87 21.23 -5.21 -9.89
C PRO A 87 21.18 -6.62 -10.49
N GLU A 88 20.21 -7.46 -10.10
CA GLU A 88 20.22 -8.91 -10.37
C GLU A 88 19.00 -9.42 -11.16
N LEU A 89 17.87 -8.70 -11.17
CA LEU A 89 16.62 -9.12 -11.80
C LEU A 89 16.10 -8.14 -12.86
N SER A 90 15.50 -8.68 -13.92
CA SER A 90 14.80 -7.85 -14.91
C SER A 90 13.53 -7.23 -14.32
N ILE A 91 13.12 -6.09 -14.89
CA ILE A 91 11.89 -5.38 -14.48
C ILE A 91 10.64 -6.28 -14.54
N ASN A 92 10.59 -7.19 -15.51
CA ASN A 92 9.46 -8.09 -15.73
C ASN A 92 9.38 -9.17 -14.65
N GLU A 93 10.52 -9.73 -14.25
CA GLU A 93 10.60 -10.70 -13.16
C GLU A 93 10.22 -10.06 -11.83
N ALA A 94 10.69 -8.84 -11.56
CA ALA A 94 10.31 -8.08 -10.38
C ALA A 94 8.79 -7.86 -10.33
N VAL A 95 8.17 -7.43 -11.43
CA VAL A 95 6.70 -7.26 -11.52
C VAL A 95 5.98 -8.59 -11.29
N GLY A 96 6.45 -9.69 -11.90
CA GLY A 96 5.85 -11.01 -11.72
C GLY A 96 5.92 -11.50 -10.27
N ALA A 97 7.06 -11.31 -9.60
CA ALA A 97 7.23 -11.64 -8.19
C ALA A 97 6.28 -10.81 -7.30
N TYR A 98 6.12 -9.52 -7.60
CA TYR A 98 5.19 -8.64 -6.89
C TYR A 98 3.73 -9.07 -7.03
N LEU A 99 3.30 -9.39 -8.25
CA LEU A 99 1.93 -9.86 -8.51
C LEU A 99 1.67 -11.19 -7.81
N THR A 100 2.65 -12.09 -7.82
CA THR A 100 2.57 -13.38 -7.12
C THR A 100 2.48 -13.18 -5.62
N ALA A 101 3.33 -12.33 -5.03
CA ALA A 101 3.27 -11.99 -3.62
C ALA A 101 1.93 -11.35 -3.24
N ALA A 102 1.42 -10.43 -4.06
CA ALA A 102 0.12 -9.81 -3.85
C ALA A 102 -1.03 -10.83 -3.87
N ALA A 103 -1.02 -11.79 -4.80
CA ALA A 103 -1.99 -12.87 -4.85
C ALA A 103 -1.93 -13.75 -3.59
N VAL A 104 -0.74 -14.13 -3.14
CA VAL A 104 -0.54 -14.91 -1.91
C VAL A 104 -1.05 -14.13 -0.69
N ILE A 105 -0.71 -12.85 -0.57
CA ILE A 105 -1.18 -11.99 0.53
C ILE A 105 -2.72 -11.88 0.50
N LEU A 106 -3.31 -11.73 -0.67
CA LEU A 106 -4.77 -11.67 -0.84
C LEU A 106 -5.42 -12.97 -0.38
N VAL A 107 -4.89 -14.13 -0.79
CA VAL A 107 -5.38 -15.43 -0.34
C VAL A 107 -5.30 -15.54 1.19
N ILE A 108 -4.15 -15.21 1.78
CA ILE A 108 -3.96 -15.25 3.25
C ILE A 108 -4.94 -14.30 3.97
N GLY A 109 -5.15 -13.11 3.40
CA GLY A 109 -6.09 -12.11 3.92
C GLY A 109 -7.53 -12.61 3.91
N VAL A 110 -7.96 -13.24 2.82
CA VAL A 110 -9.31 -13.82 2.68
C VAL A 110 -9.49 -15.04 3.59
N THR A 111 -8.46 -15.87 3.81
CA THR A 111 -8.54 -17.02 4.71
C THR A 111 -8.53 -16.64 6.19
N GLY A 112 -8.26 -15.37 6.55
CA GLY A 112 -8.27 -14.90 7.94
C GLY A 112 -7.15 -15.45 8.83
N SER A 113 -6.12 -16.09 8.24
CA SER A 113 -5.05 -16.79 8.97
C SER A 113 -4.25 -15.83 9.87
N SER A 114 -4.02 -14.59 9.42
CA SER A 114 -3.33 -13.56 10.21
C SER A 114 -4.13 -13.15 11.45
N THR A 115 -5.45 -13.05 11.35
CA THR A 115 -6.33 -12.75 12.49
C THR A 115 -6.32 -13.90 13.49
N ALA A 116 -6.33 -15.16 13.01
CA ALA A 116 -6.23 -16.34 13.86
C ALA A 116 -4.88 -16.41 14.62
N SER A 117 -3.77 -16.08 13.95
CA SER A 117 -2.44 -16.03 14.57
C SER A 117 -2.33 -14.96 15.66
N SER A 118 -2.86 -13.75 15.43
CA SER A 118 -2.86 -12.65 16.41
C SER A 118 -3.63 -12.98 17.70
N ARG A 119 -4.65 -13.85 17.61
CA ARG A 119 -5.43 -14.34 18.77
C ARG A 119 -4.68 -15.40 19.57
N ARG A 120 -3.82 -16.21 18.93
CA ARG A 120 -2.96 -17.20 19.62
C ARG A 120 -1.85 -16.54 20.42
N SER A 121 -1.19 -15.53 19.87
CA SER A 121 -0.11 -14.81 20.57
C SER A 121 -0.60 -14.11 21.85
N ARG A 122 -1.77 -13.45 21.82
CA ARG A 122 -2.38 -12.85 23.03
C ARG A 122 -2.85 -13.85 24.07
N ARG A 123 -3.20 -15.07 23.66
CA ARG A 123 -3.54 -16.15 24.60
C ARG A 123 -2.30 -16.73 25.28
N ALA A 124 -1.16 -16.78 24.58
CA ALA A 124 0.09 -17.27 25.14
C ALA A 124 0.70 -16.32 26.21
N SER A 125 0.41 -15.01 26.14
CA SER A 125 0.83 -14.03 27.15
C SER A 125 -0.08 -13.95 28.39
N LEU A 126 -1.16 -14.71 28.43
CA LEU A 126 -2.13 -14.74 29.54
C LEU A 126 -2.18 -16.09 30.27
N VAL A 127 -1.31 -17.03 29.91
CA VAL A 127 -1.09 -18.26 30.67
C VAL A 127 0.14 -18.03 31.54
N PRO A 128 0.01 -18.04 32.88
CA PRO A 128 1.13 -17.86 33.81
C PRO A 128 2.09 -19.06 33.80
#